data_AF-A0A0M8X682-F1
#
_entry.id   AF-A0A0M8X682-F1
#
_cell.length_a   1.000
_cell.length_b   1.000
_cell.length_c   1.000
_cell.angle_alpha   90.00
_cell.angle_beta   90.00
_cell.angle_gamma   90.00
#
_symmetry.space_group_name_H-M   'P 1'
#
loop_
_entity.id
_entity.type
_entity.pdbx_description
1 polymer ?
#
loop_
_entity_poly.entity_id
_entity_poly.type
_entity_poly.pdbx_seq_one_letter_code
_entity_poly.pdbx_strand_id
1 'polypeptide(L)'
;MGDFSYSDLMALDLTKLGTAASDWRTMAGDLAKLTTDVRDGLTKKSDGARWKGVNAGVTKDFVRKTAKEFTDLQTEAESIANVLGDAHAELTRYQKQAQSLTDSARKGDPAHEPPDPGLLVFDGPGGTVRVSEAMCTPEGPDQRTKDRIQWYADTLTGIVQHAAEVDAAAVRALRKSHGNDPHNAGHAEYTSLDEEQLPRAKELAALGGDASPKQRAELGRLWESLSPEARAQLWLAQKDDLLAAGILSPTMPQIAADAGSGRHGSESPGFDEWATKQKMELLTEGADWKGMTDASRHMAHYLGNSGSVMNLPVDKMMTDVPAFRTYVDDIVRLNQDDWRKQALAEFEKNGGRPVAFPVEAKQPEGFYFTQQVDPNWFYAVGGANTNVTGVVTAVPDVNGNPKISIDYQANVWDRYNWDEGKGVNVGPLDIPDGEMAKLHRVGLAQEFDMSGSSSVKNYDLGSSEPNDDPLPGPDDSRDGRLNPGREQQQDRTTGRAAERADGR
;
A
#
# COMPACT_ATOMS: atom_id res chain seq x y z
N MET A 1 -22.92 14.52 2.10
CA MET A 1 -23.08 13.16 1.57
C MET A 1 -23.17 12.24 2.77
N GLY A 2 -24.10 11.29 2.81
CA GLY A 2 -24.03 10.24 3.83
C GLY A 2 -22.71 9.51 3.67
N ASP A 3 -22.08 9.12 4.77
CA ASP A 3 -20.79 8.44 4.73
C ASP A 3 -20.99 7.07 4.05
N PHE A 4 -20.42 6.90 2.84
CA PHE A 4 -20.41 5.62 2.13
C PHE A 4 -19.83 4.53 3.04
N SER A 5 -20.60 3.48 3.35
CA SER A 5 -20.24 2.48 4.35
C SER A 5 -19.72 1.17 3.75
N TYR A 6 -19.22 0.28 4.62
CA TYR A 6 -18.86 -1.08 4.21
C TYR A 6 -20.08 -1.86 3.74
N SER A 7 -21.21 -1.76 4.44
CA SER A 7 -22.46 -2.40 4.00
C SER A 7 -22.94 -1.88 2.64
N ASP A 8 -22.76 -0.58 2.36
CA ASP A 8 -23.07 -0.01 1.05
C ASP A 8 -22.21 -0.67 -0.04
N LEU A 9 -20.88 -0.69 0.14
CA LEU A 9 -19.95 -1.34 -0.79
C LEU A 9 -20.32 -2.81 -1.04
N MET A 10 -20.64 -3.55 0.02
CA MET A 10 -20.99 -4.97 -0.07
C MET A 10 -22.33 -5.21 -0.79
N ALA A 11 -23.26 -4.25 -0.73
CA ALA A 11 -24.58 -4.33 -1.34
C ALA A 11 -24.68 -3.68 -2.74
N LEU A 12 -23.64 -2.97 -3.21
CA LEU A 12 -23.62 -2.30 -4.51
C LEU A 12 -23.95 -3.28 -5.66
N ASP A 13 -24.99 -2.95 -6.44
CA ASP A 13 -25.34 -3.66 -7.67
C ASP A 13 -24.58 -3.06 -8.86
N LEU A 14 -23.37 -3.56 -9.08
CA LEU A 14 -22.50 -3.12 -10.15
C LEU A 14 -22.98 -3.57 -11.54
N THR A 15 -23.89 -4.55 -11.61
CA THR A 15 -24.49 -4.98 -12.88
C THR A 15 -25.17 -3.82 -13.59
N LYS A 16 -25.94 -3.00 -12.85
CA LYS A 16 -26.64 -1.85 -13.42
C LYS A 16 -25.68 -0.77 -13.91
N LEU A 17 -24.60 -0.51 -13.18
CA LEU A 17 -23.57 0.43 -13.59
C LEU A 17 -22.87 -0.07 -14.86
N GLY A 18 -22.55 -1.36 -14.94
CA GLY A 18 -21.98 -1.99 -16.14
C GLY A 18 -22.92 -1.93 -17.34
N THR A 19 -24.23 -2.12 -17.14
CA THR A 19 -25.24 -1.92 -18.20
C THR A 19 -25.26 -0.48 -18.68
N ALA A 20 -25.30 0.49 -17.76
CA ALA A 20 -25.28 1.91 -18.13
C ALA A 20 -24.00 2.28 -18.91
N ALA A 21 -22.84 1.79 -18.50
CA ALA A 21 -21.57 2.00 -19.21
C ALA A 21 -21.61 1.40 -20.63
N SER A 22 -22.25 0.24 -20.79
CA SER A 22 -22.43 -0.43 -22.09
C SER A 22 -23.37 0.35 -23.01
N ASP A 23 -24.50 0.82 -22.47
CA ASP A 23 -25.48 1.60 -23.22
C ASP A 23 -24.90 2.93 -23.70
N TRP A 24 -24.15 3.64 -22.86
CA TRP A 24 -23.45 4.87 -23.26
C TRP A 24 -22.38 4.61 -24.31
N ARG A 25 -21.69 3.46 -24.24
CA ARG A 25 -20.73 3.07 -25.28
C ARG A 25 -21.42 2.78 -26.61
N THR A 26 -22.59 2.15 -26.60
CA THR A 26 -23.42 1.98 -27.79
C THR A 26 -23.87 3.33 -28.35
N MET A 27 -24.34 4.26 -27.49
CA MET A 27 -24.72 5.61 -27.89
C MET A 27 -23.56 6.36 -28.56
N ALA A 28 -22.36 6.33 -27.98
CA ALA A 28 -21.17 6.94 -28.57
C ALA A 28 -20.86 6.36 -29.95
N GLY A 29 -20.96 5.03 -30.11
CA GLY A 29 -20.76 4.36 -31.40
C GLY A 29 -21.81 4.74 -32.45
N ASP A 30 -23.07 4.93 -32.07
CA ASP A 30 -24.12 5.36 -32.99
C ASP A 30 -24.00 6.85 -33.35
N LEU A 31 -23.60 7.71 -32.41
CA LEU A 31 -23.27 9.11 -32.67
C LEU A 31 -22.05 9.25 -33.58
N ALA A 32 -21.07 8.35 -33.50
CA ALA A 32 -19.92 8.33 -34.41
C ALA A 32 -20.35 8.03 -35.86
N LYS A 33 -21.30 7.09 -36.06
CA LYS A 33 -21.91 6.84 -37.37
C LYS A 33 -22.65 8.08 -37.88
N LEU A 34 -23.46 8.70 -37.02
CA LEU A 34 -24.22 9.89 -37.39
C LEU A 34 -23.33 11.09 -37.71
N THR A 35 -22.23 11.27 -36.99
CA THR A 35 -21.19 12.28 -37.27
C THR A 35 -20.59 12.06 -38.67
N THR A 36 -20.33 10.80 -39.04
CA THR A 36 -19.86 10.46 -40.39
C THR A 36 -20.89 10.82 -41.47
N ASP A 37 -22.16 10.45 -41.24
CA ASP A 37 -23.27 10.73 -42.16
C ASP A 37 -23.52 12.24 -42.32
N VAL A 38 -23.45 13.01 -41.23
CA VAL A 38 -23.61 14.46 -41.25
C VAL A 38 -22.45 15.13 -41.96
N ARG A 39 -21.21 14.70 -41.71
CA ARG A 39 -20.03 15.20 -42.43
C ARG A 39 -20.15 14.96 -43.94
N ASP A 40 -20.52 13.74 -44.33
CA ASP A 40 -20.52 13.33 -45.75
C ASP A 40 -21.78 13.80 -46.49
N GLY A 41 -22.92 13.77 -45.81
CA GLY A 41 -24.22 14.13 -46.35
C GLY A 41 -24.50 15.63 -46.35
N LEU A 42 -24.06 16.36 -45.33
CA LEU A 42 -24.32 17.80 -45.18
C LEU A 42 -23.07 18.62 -45.47
N THR A 43 -22.02 18.49 -44.67
CA THR A 43 -20.85 19.38 -44.74
C THR A 43 -20.15 19.30 -46.10
N LYS A 44 -19.74 18.11 -46.54
CA LYS A 44 -19.04 17.93 -47.83
C LYS A 44 -19.89 18.39 -49.02
N LYS A 45 -21.18 18.08 -49.03
CA LYS A 45 -22.08 18.48 -50.13
C LYS A 45 -22.33 19.98 -50.14
N SER A 46 -22.55 20.58 -48.97
CA SER A 46 -22.73 22.03 -48.80
C SER A 46 -21.48 22.79 -49.25
N ASP A 47 -20.30 22.32 -48.84
CA ASP A 47 -19.02 22.92 -49.22
C ASP A 47 -18.75 22.78 -50.72
N GLY A 48 -18.97 21.59 -51.29
CA GLY A 48 -18.79 21.31 -52.71
C GLY A 48 -19.83 21.95 -53.64
N ALA A 49 -20.95 22.47 -53.10
CA ALA A 49 -21.95 23.14 -53.92
C ALA A 49 -21.41 24.44 -54.53
N ARG A 50 -21.64 24.62 -55.85
CA ARG A 50 -21.30 25.84 -56.61
C ARG A 50 -22.14 27.06 -56.25
N TRP A 51 -22.93 26.97 -55.19
CA TRP A 51 -23.82 28.01 -54.69
C TRP A 51 -23.04 29.16 -54.05
N LYS A 52 -23.39 30.40 -54.42
CA LYS A 52 -22.71 31.64 -54.02
C LYS A 52 -23.71 32.72 -53.61
N GLY A 53 -23.22 33.72 -52.88
CA GLY A 53 -24.02 34.84 -52.34
C GLY A 53 -24.18 34.77 -50.83
N VAL A 54 -24.79 35.80 -50.23
CA VAL A 54 -24.92 35.95 -48.76
C VAL A 54 -25.59 34.74 -48.12
N ASN A 55 -26.68 34.25 -48.72
CA ASN A 55 -27.39 33.07 -48.21
C ASN A 55 -26.48 31.81 -48.18
N ALA A 56 -25.58 31.67 -49.15
CA ALA A 56 -24.63 30.56 -49.19
C ALA A 56 -23.65 30.62 -48.00
N GLY A 57 -23.19 31.80 -47.61
CA GLY A 57 -22.35 31.96 -46.43
C GLY A 57 -23.07 31.53 -45.16
N VAL A 58 -24.25 32.10 -44.91
CA VAL A 58 -25.06 31.82 -43.70
C VAL A 58 -25.40 30.34 -43.58
N THR A 59 -25.89 29.71 -44.64
CA THR A 59 -26.28 28.29 -44.59
C THR A 59 -25.08 27.35 -44.49
N LYS A 60 -23.96 27.62 -45.18
CA LYS A 60 -22.75 26.79 -45.05
C LYS A 60 -22.23 26.83 -43.62
N ASP A 61 -22.18 27.99 -42.99
CA ASP A 61 -21.75 28.13 -41.61
C ASP A 61 -22.72 27.47 -40.63
N PHE A 62 -24.03 27.60 -40.85
CA PHE A 62 -25.03 26.87 -40.07
C PHE A 62 -24.84 25.36 -40.17
N VAL A 63 -24.65 24.81 -41.38
CA VAL A 63 -24.39 23.37 -41.59
C VAL A 63 -23.14 22.91 -40.85
N ARG A 64 -22.05 23.68 -40.91
CA ARG A 64 -20.81 23.34 -40.19
C ARG A 64 -21.00 23.35 -38.67
N LYS A 65 -21.75 24.34 -38.13
CA LYS A 65 -22.09 24.37 -36.71
C LYS A 65 -22.91 23.15 -36.32
N THR A 66 -23.96 22.84 -37.06
CA THR A 66 -24.76 21.62 -36.82
C THR A 66 -23.89 20.37 -36.86
N ALA A 67 -22.96 20.25 -37.82
CA ALA A 67 -22.05 19.10 -37.88
C ALA A 67 -21.11 19.02 -36.67
N LYS A 68 -20.67 20.17 -36.14
CA LYS A 68 -19.88 20.23 -34.91
C LYS A 68 -20.69 19.72 -33.71
N GLU A 69 -21.96 20.09 -33.58
CA GLU A 69 -22.82 19.61 -32.47
C GLU A 69 -22.88 18.07 -32.41
N PHE A 70 -22.93 17.38 -33.55
CA PHE A 70 -22.89 15.91 -33.58
C PHE A 70 -21.55 15.35 -33.11
N THR A 71 -20.45 16.03 -33.44
CA THR A 71 -19.10 15.64 -32.96
C THR A 71 -19.01 15.85 -31.45
N ASP A 72 -19.47 16.98 -30.94
CA ASP A 72 -19.45 17.27 -29.51
C ASP A 72 -20.31 16.27 -28.72
N LEU A 73 -21.49 15.92 -29.22
CA LEU A 73 -22.34 14.88 -28.63
C LEU A 73 -21.67 13.51 -28.61
N GLN A 74 -20.97 13.13 -29.69
CA GLN A 74 -20.20 11.89 -29.71
C GLN A 74 -19.10 11.92 -28.65
N THR A 75 -18.34 13.01 -28.58
CA THR A 75 -17.26 13.19 -27.59
C THR A 75 -17.79 13.11 -26.17
N GLU A 76 -18.89 13.78 -25.85
CA GLU A 76 -19.54 13.72 -24.53
C GLU A 76 -19.99 12.29 -24.21
N ALA A 77 -20.66 11.61 -25.14
CA ALA A 77 -21.13 10.24 -24.92
C ALA A 77 -19.98 9.25 -24.71
N GLU A 78 -18.88 9.40 -25.45
CA GLU A 78 -17.67 8.58 -25.30
C GLU A 78 -17.00 8.83 -23.94
N SER A 79 -16.86 10.10 -23.56
CA SER A 79 -16.35 10.54 -22.26
C SER A 79 -17.16 9.92 -21.11
N ILE A 80 -18.49 10.00 -21.15
CA ILE A 80 -19.38 9.38 -20.17
C ILE A 80 -19.19 7.84 -20.14
N ALA A 81 -19.12 7.19 -21.31
CA ALA A 81 -18.94 5.75 -21.41
C ALA A 81 -17.61 5.25 -20.82
N ASN A 82 -16.55 6.05 -20.94
CA ASN A 82 -15.22 5.76 -20.39
C ASN A 82 -15.22 5.93 -18.86
N VAL A 83 -15.73 7.07 -18.35
CA VAL A 83 -15.85 7.33 -16.91
C VAL A 83 -16.66 6.25 -16.20
N LEU A 84 -17.84 5.90 -16.73
CA LEU A 84 -18.68 4.85 -16.14
C LEU A 84 -18.04 3.47 -16.24
N GLY A 85 -17.35 3.18 -17.35
CA GLY A 85 -16.66 1.90 -17.56
C GLY A 85 -15.53 1.69 -16.57
N ASP A 86 -14.75 2.74 -16.31
CA ASP A 86 -13.61 2.69 -15.39
C ASP A 86 -14.08 2.63 -13.93
N ALA A 87 -15.04 3.48 -13.54
CA ALA A 87 -15.66 3.42 -12.23
C ALA A 87 -16.26 2.04 -11.93
N HIS A 88 -16.93 1.42 -12.91
CA HIS A 88 -17.45 0.06 -12.79
C HIS A 88 -16.33 -0.97 -12.55
N ALA A 89 -15.23 -0.89 -13.31
CA ALA A 89 -14.11 -1.81 -13.19
C ALA A 89 -13.44 -1.70 -11.81
N GLU A 90 -13.17 -0.48 -11.35
CA GLU A 90 -12.55 -0.21 -10.05
C GLU A 90 -13.44 -0.63 -8.87
N LEU A 91 -14.71 -0.21 -8.86
CA LEU A 91 -15.64 -0.61 -7.80
C LEU A 91 -15.85 -2.13 -7.75
N THR A 92 -15.84 -2.81 -8.91
CA THR A 92 -15.90 -4.28 -8.97
C THR A 92 -14.69 -4.91 -8.31
N ARG A 93 -13.49 -4.36 -8.55
CA ARG A 93 -12.26 -4.83 -7.92
C ARG A 93 -12.33 -4.68 -6.40
N TYR A 94 -12.71 -3.50 -5.91
CA TYR A 94 -12.77 -3.20 -4.48
C TYR A 94 -13.85 -4.00 -3.75
N GLN A 95 -15.03 -4.16 -4.34
CA GLN A 95 -16.09 -5.00 -3.78
C GLN A 95 -15.62 -6.46 -3.64
N LYS A 96 -14.94 -7.01 -4.66
CA LYS A 96 -14.39 -8.38 -4.60
C LYS A 96 -13.30 -8.53 -3.56
N GLN A 97 -12.41 -7.54 -3.43
CA GLN A 97 -11.38 -7.53 -2.39
C GLN A 97 -12.01 -7.52 -0.98
N ALA A 98 -12.99 -6.65 -0.75
CA ALA A 98 -13.72 -6.59 0.52
C ALA A 98 -14.42 -7.91 0.84
N GLN A 99 -15.09 -8.53 -0.14
CA GLN A 99 -15.72 -9.84 0.01
C GLN A 99 -14.70 -10.92 0.37
N SER A 100 -13.57 -11.00 -0.35
CA SER A 100 -12.52 -11.98 -0.10
C SER A 100 -11.90 -11.81 1.30
N LEU A 101 -11.62 -10.58 1.71
CA LEU A 101 -11.07 -10.29 3.03
C LEU A 101 -12.07 -10.62 4.13
N THR A 102 -13.35 -10.31 3.94
CA THR A 102 -14.43 -10.65 4.88
C THR A 102 -14.53 -12.17 5.04
N ASP A 103 -14.47 -12.92 3.94
CA ASP A 103 -14.49 -14.38 3.97
C ASP A 103 -13.27 -14.97 4.68
N SER A 104 -12.08 -14.40 4.47
CA SER A 104 -10.85 -14.79 5.18
C SER A 104 -10.93 -14.47 6.67
N ALA A 105 -11.41 -13.27 7.04
CA ALA A 105 -11.61 -12.86 8.43
C ALA A 105 -12.55 -13.84 9.15
N ARG A 106 -13.68 -14.20 8.51
CA ARG A 106 -14.65 -15.15 9.06
C ARG A 106 -14.07 -16.54 9.24
N LYS A 107 -13.21 -17.00 8.33
CA LYS A 107 -12.61 -18.35 8.38
C LYS A 107 -11.57 -18.51 9.49
N GLY A 108 -10.86 -17.45 9.84
CA GLY A 108 -9.69 -17.58 10.71
C GLY A 108 -8.54 -18.33 10.03
N ASP A 109 -7.62 -18.86 10.82
CA ASP A 109 -6.57 -19.78 10.37
C ASP A 109 -6.60 -21.05 11.26
N PRO A 110 -7.30 -22.11 10.81
CA PRO A 110 -7.38 -23.35 11.57
C PRO A 110 -6.09 -24.17 11.57
N ALA A 111 -5.10 -23.82 10.72
CA ALA A 111 -3.82 -24.51 10.64
C ALA A 111 -2.75 -23.89 11.56
N HIS A 112 -2.99 -22.71 12.10
CA HIS A 112 -2.14 -22.09 13.10
C HIS A 112 -2.27 -22.83 14.46
N GLU A 113 -1.23 -22.77 15.28
CA GLU A 113 -1.20 -23.35 16.63
C GLU A 113 -0.85 -22.28 17.67
N PRO A 114 -1.78 -21.87 18.55
CA PRO A 114 -3.20 -22.24 18.57
C PRO A 114 -3.97 -21.68 17.35
N PRO A 115 -5.12 -22.26 16.95
CA PRO A 115 -5.89 -21.78 15.80
C PRO A 115 -6.33 -20.31 15.93
N ASP A 116 -6.17 -19.54 14.85
CA ASP A 116 -6.67 -18.16 14.81
C ASP A 116 -8.21 -18.15 14.73
N PRO A 117 -8.90 -17.38 15.59
CA PRO A 117 -10.35 -17.36 15.61
C PRO A 117 -10.94 -16.68 14.38
N GLY A 118 -12.18 -17.05 14.06
CA GLY A 118 -13.01 -16.33 13.11
C GLY A 118 -13.41 -14.96 13.63
N LEU A 119 -13.39 -13.96 12.75
CA LEU A 119 -13.72 -12.57 13.03
C LEU A 119 -15.01 -12.14 12.31
N LEU A 120 -15.71 -11.17 12.89
CA LEU A 120 -16.91 -10.55 12.34
C LEU A 120 -16.61 -9.09 11.95
N VAL A 121 -17.18 -8.66 10.82
CA VAL A 121 -16.96 -7.35 10.22
C VAL A 121 -18.24 -6.53 10.27
N PHE A 122 -18.15 -5.26 10.67
CA PHE A 122 -19.29 -4.36 10.85
C PHE A 122 -18.97 -2.93 10.35
N ASP A 123 -20.02 -2.17 10.09
CA ASP A 123 -19.89 -0.73 9.82
C ASP A 123 -19.34 0.04 11.03
N GLY A 124 -18.32 0.84 10.75
CA GLY A 124 -17.78 1.86 11.64
C GLY A 124 -18.35 3.25 11.37
N PRO A 125 -18.14 4.20 12.29
CA PRO A 125 -18.48 5.60 12.04
C PRO A 125 -17.61 6.20 10.92
N GLY A 126 -18.16 7.12 10.13
CA GLY A 126 -17.37 7.90 9.17
C GLY A 126 -16.78 7.09 8.02
N GLY A 127 -17.47 6.04 7.57
CA GLY A 127 -16.97 5.15 6.51
C GLY A 127 -15.81 4.23 6.95
N THR A 128 -15.58 4.09 8.26
CA THR A 128 -14.62 3.11 8.80
C THR A 128 -15.26 1.73 8.94
N VAL A 129 -14.43 0.72 9.19
CA VAL A 129 -14.85 -0.66 9.45
C VAL A 129 -14.44 -1.07 10.86
N ARG A 130 -15.33 -1.78 11.55
CA ARG A 130 -15.03 -2.42 12.84
C ARG A 130 -14.93 -3.92 12.65
N VAL A 131 -14.00 -4.53 13.36
CA VAL A 131 -13.83 -5.98 13.39
C VAL A 131 -13.83 -6.43 14.84
N SER A 132 -14.44 -7.57 15.13
CA SER A 132 -14.43 -8.19 16.45
C SER A 132 -14.34 -9.70 16.36
N GLU A 133 -14.00 -10.36 17.45
CA GLU A 133 -14.06 -11.82 17.54
C GLU A 133 -15.49 -12.31 17.36
N ALA A 134 -15.66 -13.46 16.68
CA ALA A 134 -16.96 -14.12 16.58
C ALA A 134 -17.41 -14.75 17.91
N MET A 135 -16.44 -15.13 18.76
CA MET A 135 -16.67 -15.66 20.10
C MET A 135 -15.77 -14.92 21.08
N CYS A 136 -16.36 -14.32 22.11
CA CYS A 136 -15.60 -13.63 23.16
C CYS A 136 -15.21 -14.62 24.27
N THR A 137 -13.96 -14.55 24.73
CA THR A 137 -13.49 -15.25 25.94
C THR A 137 -13.47 -14.29 27.13
N PRO A 138 -13.57 -14.79 28.38
CA PRO A 138 -13.43 -13.95 29.58
C PRO A 138 -12.10 -13.19 29.65
N GLU A 139 -11.04 -13.78 29.12
CA GLU A 139 -9.68 -13.24 29.10
C GLU A 139 -9.50 -12.14 28.03
N GLY A 140 -10.38 -12.11 27.02
CA GLY A 140 -10.30 -11.23 25.85
C GLY A 140 -9.27 -11.70 24.82
N PRO A 141 -9.11 -10.96 23.71
CA PRO A 141 -8.22 -11.38 22.64
C PRO A 141 -6.76 -11.30 23.09
N ASP A 142 -5.99 -12.32 22.71
CA ASP A 142 -4.54 -12.28 22.77
C ASP A 142 -3.96 -11.23 21.81
N GLN A 143 -2.66 -11.05 21.84
CA GLN A 143 -2.03 -9.99 21.07
C GLN A 143 -2.11 -10.25 19.56
N ARG A 144 -1.90 -11.49 19.10
CA ARG A 144 -2.06 -11.88 17.69
C ARG A 144 -3.47 -11.58 17.15
N THR A 145 -4.50 -11.93 17.92
CA THR A 145 -5.89 -11.68 17.56
C THR A 145 -6.19 -10.19 17.49
N LYS A 146 -5.61 -9.37 18.38
CA LYS A 146 -5.72 -7.90 18.30
C LYS A 146 -5.09 -7.35 17.01
N ASP A 147 -3.90 -7.83 16.65
CA ASP A 147 -3.25 -7.39 15.40
C ASP A 147 -4.10 -7.75 14.17
N ARG A 148 -4.67 -8.97 14.15
CA ARG A 148 -5.59 -9.41 13.09
C ARG A 148 -6.83 -8.51 13.01
N ILE A 149 -7.47 -8.22 14.14
CA ILE A 149 -8.62 -7.32 14.21
C ILE A 149 -8.27 -5.95 13.63
N GLN A 150 -7.12 -5.38 14.06
CA GLN A 150 -6.67 -4.08 13.59
C GLN A 150 -6.37 -4.09 12.09
N TRP A 151 -5.62 -5.08 11.61
CA TRP A 151 -5.26 -5.20 10.20
C TRP A 151 -6.51 -5.30 9.30
N TYR A 152 -7.46 -6.21 9.61
CA TYR A 152 -8.69 -6.31 8.83
C TYR A 152 -9.51 -5.02 8.88
N ALA A 153 -9.61 -4.36 10.03
CA ALA A 153 -10.33 -3.10 10.18
C ALA A 153 -9.71 -1.99 9.31
N ASP A 154 -8.39 -1.84 9.35
CA ASP A 154 -7.67 -0.81 8.59
C ASP A 154 -7.71 -1.09 7.09
N THR A 155 -7.44 -2.33 6.67
CA THR A 155 -7.47 -2.71 5.24
C THR A 155 -8.87 -2.54 4.65
N LEU A 156 -9.91 -3.02 5.33
CA LEU A 156 -11.29 -2.84 4.85
C LEU A 156 -11.73 -1.38 4.88
N THR A 157 -11.31 -0.60 5.88
CA THR A 157 -11.53 0.86 5.89
C THR A 157 -10.86 1.53 4.68
N GLY A 158 -9.63 1.14 4.36
CA GLY A 158 -8.91 1.62 3.18
C GLY A 158 -9.69 1.33 1.89
N ILE A 159 -10.21 0.11 1.72
CA ILE A 159 -11.01 -0.29 0.55
C ILE A 159 -12.31 0.52 0.46
N VAL A 160 -13.03 0.74 1.57
CA VAL A 160 -14.26 1.55 1.59
C VAL A 160 -13.98 3.01 1.22
N GLN A 161 -12.93 3.60 1.79
CA GLN A 161 -12.49 4.95 1.44
C GLN A 161 -12.11 5.05 -0.03
N HIS A 162 -11.44 4.02 -0.57
CA HIS A 162 -11.07 3.97 -1.97
C HIS A 162 -12.30 3.95 -2.88
N ALA A 163 -13.28 3.10 -2.59
CA ALA A 163 -14.53 3.05 -3.35
C ALA A 163 -15.29 4.39 -3.29
N ALA A 164 -15.28 5.08 -2.15
CA ALA A 164 -15.86 6.41 -2.03
C ALA A 164 -15.10 7.47 -2.87
N GLU A 165 -13.78 7.37 -2.97
CA GLU A 165 -12.95 8.24 -3.81
C GLU A 165 -13.24 8.03 -5.31
N VAL A 166 -13.42 6.77 -5.74
CA VAL A 166 -13.82 6.41 -7.12
C VAL A 166 -15.20 6.98 -7.44
N ASP A 167 -16.20 6.83 -6.56
CA ASP A 167 -17.53 7.43 -6.75
C ASP A 167 -17.44 8.96 -6.87
N ALA A 168 -16.69 9.61 -5.97
CA ALA A 168 -16.51 11.05 -6.00
C ALA A 168 -15.78 11.53 -7.28
N ALA A 169 -14.79 10.78 -7.76
CA ALA A 169 -14.09 11.04 -9.02
C ALA A 169 -15.04 10.91 -10.21
N ALA A 170 -15.83 9.83 -10.27
CA ALA A 170 -16.82 9.62 -11.32
C ALA A 170 -17.86 10.74 -11.36
N VAL A 171 -18.37 11.19 -10.20
CA VAL A 171 -19.31 12.33 -10.13
C VAL A 171 -18.68 13.61 -10.68
N ARG A 172 -17.41 13.90 -10.36
CA ARG A 172 -16.71 15.08 -10.89
C ARG A 172 -16.48 14.98 -12.39
N ALA A 173 -16.01 13.82 -12.86
CA ALA A 173 -15.76 13.55 -14.26
C ALA A 173 -17.05 13.67 -15.08
N LEU A 174 -18.15 13.01 -14.68
CA LEU A 174 -19.45 13.11 -15.37
C LEU A 174 -19.97 14.54 -15.48
N ARG A 175 -19.85 15.33 -14.41
CA ARG A 175 -20.24 16.76 -14.44
C ARG A 175 -19.40 17.56 -15.43
N LYS A 176 -18.10 17.27 -15.53
CA LYS A 176 -17.20 17.94 -16.49
C LYS A 176 -17.45 17.46 -17.92
N SER A 177 -17.68 16.15 -18.12
CA SER A 177 -18.05 15.56 -19.41
C SER A 177 -19.28 16.23 -19.99
N HIS A 178 -20.34 16.41 -19.19
CA HIS A 178 -21.55 17.10 -19.63
C HIS A 178 -21.39 18.62 -19.72
N GLY A 179 -20.67 19.23 -18.78
CA GLY A 179 -20.57 20.68 -18.66
C GLY A 179 -21.75 21.30 -17.90
N ASN A 180 -21.95 22.61 -18.05
CA ASN A 180 -22.92 23.40 -17.28
C ASN A 180 -24.08 23.96 -18.13
N ASP A 181 -24.15 23.63 -19.43
CA ASP A 181 -25.16 24.15 -20.34
C ASP A 181 -26.19 23.05 -20.67
N PRO A 182 -27.45 23.18 -20.27
CA PRO A 182 -28.48 22.17 -20.57
C PRO A 182 -28.86 22.11 -22.06
N HIS A 183 -28.35 23.03 -22.89
CA HIS A 183 -28.66 23.13 -24.31
C HIS A 183 -27.44 22.99 -25.22
N ASN A 184 -26.26 22.71 -24.66
CA ASN A 184 -25.04 22.49 -25.43
C ASN A 184 -24.31 21.25 -24.92
N ALA A 185 -23.78 20.45 -25.84
CA ALA A 185 -22.99 19.29 -25.47
C ALA A 185 -21.71 19.72 -24.74
N GLY A 186 -21.26 18.87 -23.82
CA GLY A 186 -20.01 19.08 -23.13
C GLY A 186 -18.81 18.82 -24.04
N HIS A 187 -17.64 19.29 -23.60
CA HIS A 187 -16.40 19.24 -24.38
C HIS A 187 -15.24 18.61 -23.62
N ALA A 188 -15.46 18.15 -22.38
CA ALA A 188 -14.40 17.51 -21.61
C ALA A 188 -14.26 16.05 -22.05
N GLU A 189 -13.04 15.68 -22.44
CA GLU A 189 -12.68 14.34 -22.88
C GLU A 189 -12.09 13.57 -21.71
N TYR A 190 -12.64 12.39 -21.45
CA TYR A 190 -12.14 11.45 -20.46
C TYR A 190 -11.91 10.10 -21.14
N THR A 191 -10.71 9.56 -20.93
CA THR A 191 -10.36 8.20 -21.31
C THR A 191 -10.46 7.23 -20.13
N SER A 192 -10.35 7.76 -18.90
CA SER A 192 -10.46 7.02 -17.64
C SER A 192 -10.82 7.98 -16.49
N LEU A 193 -10.69 7.54 -15.25
CA LEU A 193 -10.71 8.40 -14.07
C LEU A 193 -9.35 9.05 -13.77
N ASP A 194 -8.27 8.64 -14.45
CA ASP A 194 -6.91 9.19 -14.24
C ASP A 194 -6.88 10.71 -14.42
N GLU A 195 -7.65 11.26 -15.37
CA GLU A 195 -7.73 12.70 -15.60
C GLU A 195 -8.27 13.49 -14.38
N GLU A 196 -9.02 12.84 -13.48
CA GLU A 196 -9.39 13.41 -12.16
C GLU A 196 -8.40 13.05 -11.05
N GLN A 197 -7.87 11.84 -11.05
CA GLN A 197 -7.11 11.29 -9.93
C GLN A 197 -5.63 11.70 -9.97
N LEU A 198 -5.02 11.73 -11.16
CA LEU A 198 -3.59 12.02 -11.33
C LEU A 198 -3.21 13.43 -10.86
N PRO A 199 -3.97 14.52 -11.15
CA PRO A 199 -3.66 15.83 -10.62
C PRO A 199 -3.59 15.85 -9.09
N ARG A 200 -4.55 15.19 -8.44
CA ARG A 200 -4.58 15.08 -6.98
C ARG A 200 -3.41 14.26 -6.44
N ALA A 201 -3.08 13.15 -7.10
CA ALA A 201 -1.93 12.34 -6.73
C ALA A 201 -0.61 13.13 -6.85
N LYS A 202 -0.46 13.96 -7.89
CA LYS A 202 0.71 14.86 -8.04
C LYS A 202 0.82 15.90 -6.93
N GLU A 203 -0.31 16.50 -6.53
CA GLU A 203 -0.35 17.45 -5.40
C GLU A 203 0.08 16.80 -4.09
N LEU A 204 -0.42 15.60 -3.82
CA LEU A 204 -0.09 14.86 -2.59
C LEU A 204 1.36 14.36 -2.62
N ALA A 205 1.82 13.87 -3.77
CA ALA A 205 3.20 13.44 -3.97
C ALA A 205 4.16 14.61 -3.69
N ALA A 206 3.88 15.82 -4.20
CA ALA A 206 4.73 17.00 -4.01
C ALA A 206 4.95 17.42 -2.55
N LEU A 207 4.13 16.93 -1.61
CA LEU A 207 4.34 17.14 -0.17
C LEU A 207 5.51 16.29 0.36
N GLY A 208 5.85 15.20 -0.32
CA GLY A 208 6.89 14.26 0.06
C GLY A 208 6.81 13.88 1.53
N GLY A 209 7.91 14.12 2.24
CA GLY A 209 8.03 13.88 3.68
C GLY A 209 7.05 14.64 4.57
N ASP A 210 6.55 15.78 4.11
CA ASP A 210 5.66 16.66 4.86
C ASP A 210 4.19 16.25 4.76
N ALA A 211 3.86 15.25 3.93
CA ALA A 211 2.53 14.68 3.85
C ALA A 211 2.11 14.10 5.21
N SER A 212 0.93 14.51 5.69
CA SER A 212 0.31 13.94 6.89
C SER A 212 -0.08 12.46 6.68
N PRO A 213 -0.32 11.68 7.75
CA PRO A 213 -0.73 10.27 7.61
C PRO A 213 -1.98 10.08 6.74
N LYS A 214 -2.96 10.99 6.85
CA LYS A 214 -4.17 10.96 6.01
C LYS A 214 -3.86 11.23 4.54
N GLN A 215 -2.95 12.16 4.25
CA GLN A 215 -2.53 12.49 2.89
C GLN A 215 -1.70 11.36 2.26
N ARG A 216 -0.84 10.69 3.05
CA ARG A 216 -0.10 9.50 2.59
C ARG A 216 -1.04 8.34 2.27
N ALA A 217 -2.06 8.11 3.11
CA ALA A 217 -3.08 7.10 2.85
C ALA A 217 -3.91 7.41 1.58
N GLU A 218 -4.32 8.67 1.38
CA GLU A 218 -4.99 9.13 0.16
C GLU A 218 -4.10 8.94 -1.07
N LEU A 219 -2.81 9.31 -0.99
CA LEU A 219 -1.84 9.11 -2.07
C LEU A 219 -1.65 7.62 -2.41
N GLY A 220 -1.56 6.75 -1.40
CA GLY A 220 -1.43 5.30 -1.61
C GLY A 220 -2.64 4.72 -2.34
N ARG A 221 -3.85 5.13 -1.97
CA ARG A 221 -5.07 4.74 -2.70
C ARG A 221 -5.08 5.28 -4.12
N LEU A 222 -4.85 6.57 -4.33
CA LEU A 222 -4.78 7.12 -5.68
C LEU A 222 -3.72 6.40 -6.52
N TRP A 223 -2.54 6.12 -5.95
CA TRP A 223 -1.51 5.32 -6.59
C TRP A 223 -2.02 3.95 -7.02
N GLU A 224 -2.75 3.22 -6.17
CA GLU A 224 -3.39 1.94 -6.53
C GLU A 224 -4.51 2.07 -7.57
N SER A 225 -5.18 3.22 -7.67
CA SER A 225 -6.24 3.48 -8.64
C SER A 225 -5.70 3.75 -10.05
N LEU A 226 -4.65 4.57 -10.14
CA LEU A 226 -4.10 5.07 -11.40
C LEU A 226 -3.74 3.94 -12.38
N SER A 227 -4.00 4.17 -13.67
CA SER A 227 -3.53 3.25 -14.72
C SER A 227 -1.99 3.15 -14.74
N PRO A 228 -1.43 2.08 -15.34
CA PRO A 228 0.02 1.96 -15.48
C PRO A 228 0.67 3.16 -16.19
N GLU A 229 0.00 3.77 -17.16
CA GLU A 229 0.49 4.98 -17.85
C GLU A 229 0.53 6.19 -16.90
N ALA A 230 -0.56 6.45 -16.18
CA ALA A 230 -0.63 7.57 -15.25
C ALA A 230 0.33 7.40 -14.06
N ARG A 231 0.50 6.17 -13.56
CA ARG A 231 1.55 5.85 -12.57
C ARG A 231 2.94 6.13 -13.12
N ALA A 232 3.24 5.75 -14.37
CA ALA A 232 4.54 6.06 -14.97
C ALA A 232 4.76 7.56 -15.07
N GLN A 233 3.74 8.31 -15.49
CA GLN A 233 3.81 9.76 -15.55
C GLN A 233 4.12 10.38 -14.17
N LEU A 234 3.46 9.90 -13.11
CA LEU A 234 3.68 10.35 -11.74
C LEU A 234 5.07 9.94 -11.24
N TRP A 235 5.44 8.68 -11.41
CA TRP A 235 6.72 8.11 -10.98
C TRP A 235 7.91 8.83 -11.62
N LEU A 236 7.90 8.96 -12.95
CA LEU A 236 9.00 9.59 -13.68
C LEU A 236 9.13 11.09 -13.37
N ALA A 237 8.03 11.75 -12.96
CA ALA A 237 8.04 13.16 -12.63
C ALA A 237 8.43 13.44 -11.16
N GLN A 238 8.03 12.58 -10.22
CA GLN A 238 8.08 12.87 -8.78
C GLN A 238 8.58 11.70 -7.94
N LYS A 239 9.43 10.83 -8.49
CA LYS A 239 9.98 9.64 -7.80
C LYS A 239 10.44 9.92 -6.38
N ASP A 240 11.34 10.89 -6.20
CA ASP A 240 11.94 11.16 -4.89
C ASP A 240 10.90 11.64 -3.87
N ASP A 241 9.92 12.44 -4.30
CA ASP A 241 8.83 12.89 -3.44
C ASP A 241 7.89 11.73 -3.07
N LEU A 242 7.56 10.85 -4.02
CA LEU A 242 6.76 9.64 -3.76
C LEU A 242 7.45 8.70 -2.77
N LEU A 243 8.76 8.51 -2.92
CA LEU A 243 9.57 7.74 -1.99
C LEU A 243 9.59 8.38 -0.60
N ALA A 244 9.75 9.70 -0.52
CA ALA A 244 9.70 10.46 0.74
C ALA A 244 8.30 10.46 1.39
N ALA A 245 7.24 10.37 0.59
CA ALA A 245 5.87 10.18 1.07
C ALA A 245 5.56 8.74 1.51
N GLY A 246 6.50 7.81 1.32
CA GLY A 246 6.38 6.43 1.77
C GLY A 246 5.52 5.55 0.86
N ILE A 247 5.49 5.80 -0.45
CA ILE A 247 4.68 5.00 -1.41
C ILE A 247 5.06 3.50 -1.42
N LEU A 248 6.28 3.16 -0.99
CA LEU A 248 6.75 1.78 -0.87
C LEU A 248 6.47 1.14 0.50
N SER A 249 5.68 1.80 1.36
CA SER A 249 5.31 1.21 2.65
C SER A 249 4.60 -0.13 2.44
N PRO A 250 4.94 -1.18 3.21
CA PRO A 250 4.35 -2.51 3.03
C PRO A 250 2.86 -2.49 3.37
N THR A 251 2.06 -3.26 2.62
CA THR A 251 0.63 -3.46 2.88
C THR A 251 0.35 -4.81 3.55
N MET A 252 1.35 -5.69 3.58
CA MET A 252 1.24 -7.00 4.20
C MET A 252 0.87 -6.93 5.69
N PRO A 253 0.13 -7.94 6.20
CA PRO A 253 -0.22 -8.01 7.61
C PRO A 253 1.00 -8.02 8.52
N GLN A 254 0.99 -7.12 9.50
CA GLN A 254 1.94 -7.07 10.62
C GLN A 254 1.29 -7.74 11.83
N ILE A 255 1.31 -9.08 11.82
CA ILE A 255 0.65 -9.91 12.83
C ILE A 255 1.73 -10.72 13.56
N ALA A 256 1.75 -10.64 14.89
CA ALA A 256 2.70 -11.41 15.69
C ALA A 256 2.55 -12.92 15.45
N ALA A 257 3.66 -13.65 15.45
CA ALA A 257 3.65 -15.09 15.24
C ALA A 257 2.91 -15.86 16.36
N ASP A 258 2.87 -15.30 17.57
CA ASP A 258 2.30 -15.90 18.76
C ASP A 258 1.46 -14.90 19.60
N ALA A 259 0.88 -15.39 20.70
CA ALA A 259 -0.03 -14.66 21.58
C ALA A 259 0.65 -13.56 22.44
N GLY A 260 1.98 -13.55 22.54
CA GLY A 260 2.77 -12.71 23.43
C GLY A 260 2.69 -13.14 24.91
N SER A 261 3.27 -12.32 25.80
CA SER A 261 3.34 -12.63 27.24
C SER A 261 2.06 -12.36 28.03
N GLY A 262 0.99 -11.93 27.36
CA GLY A 262 -0.27 -11.49 27.98
C GLY A 262 -0.37 -9.97 28.14
N ARG A 263 -1.27 -9.50 29.02
CA ARG A 263 -1.50 -8.05 29.21
C ARG A 263 -0.38 -7.43 30.04
N HIS A 264 0.18 -6.32 29.55
CA HIS A 264 1.16 -5.53 30.29
C HIS A 264 0.60 -4.99 31.62
N GLY A 265 1.39 -5.12 32.68
CA GLY A 265 1.03 -4.62 34.01
C GLY A 265 -0.24 -5.24 34.62
N SER A 266 -0.64 -6.44 34.18
CA SER A 266 -1.79 -7.16 34.73
C SER A 266 -1.53 -7.77 36.11
N GLU A 267 -0.27 -7.95 36.49
CA GLU A 267 0.17 -8.54 37.76
C GLU A 267 0.95 -7.52 38.60
N SER A 268 1.18 -7.85 39.88
CA SER A 268 1.98 -7.00 40.78
C SER A 268 3.42 -7.52 40.88
N PRO A 269 4.44 -6.64 40.88
CA PRO A 269 5.83 -7.05 40.98
C PRO A 269 6.19 -7.54 42.39
N GLY A 270 7.04 -8.55 42.47
CA GLY A 270 7.72 -9.00 43.67
C GLY A 270 9.22 -8.66 43.65
N PHE A 271 9.93 -9.15 44.67
CA PHE A 271 11.38 -8.98 44.77
C PHE A 271 12.14 -9.74 43.67
N ASP A 272 11.68 -10.93 43.33
CA ASP A 272 12.34 -11.80 42.36
C ASP A 272 12.33 -11.18 40.96
N GLU A 273 11.23 -10.55 40.54
CA GLU A 273 11.16 -9.85 39.24
C GLU A 273 12.08 -8.63 39.20
N TRP A 274 12.22 -7.92 40.32
CA TRP A 274 13.17 -6.81 40.42
C TRP A 274 14.60 -7.31 40.30
N ALA A 275 14.94 -8.44 40.95
CA ALA A 275 16.24 -9.08 40.82
C ALA A 275 16.50 -9.58 39.39
N THR A 276 15.51 -10.17 38.72
CA THR A 276 15.58 -10.59 37.32
C THR A 276 15.84 -9.39 36.39
N LYS A 277 15.13 -8.27 36.56
CA LYS A 277 15.37 -7.03 35.81
C LYS A 277 16.81 -6.55 35.97
N GLN A 278 17.32 -6.49 37.20
CA GLN A 278 18.70 -6.05 37.46
C GLN A 278 19.75 -6.99 36.84
N LYS A 279 19.53 -8.31 36.87
CA LYS A 279 20.40 -9.27 36.18
C LYS A 279 20.43 -9.00 34.67
N MET A 280 19.27 -8.72 34.08
CA MET A 280 19.17 -8.41 32.66
C MET A 280 19.81 -7.08 32.28
N GLU A 281 19.68 -6.04 33.11
CA GLU A 281 20.38 -4.77 32.88
C GLU A 281 21.91 -4.98 32.86
N LEU A 282 22.45 -5.78 33.79
CA LEU A 282 23.87 -6.13 33.80
C LEU A 282 24.30 -6.95 32.58
N LEU A 283 23.47 -7.91 32.14
CA LEU A 283 23.70 -8.68 30.91
C LEU A 283 23.68 -7.78 29.68
N THR A 284 22.77 -6.82 29.64
CA THR A 284 22.60 -5.84 28.55
C THR A 284 23.84 -4.99 28.39
N GLU A 285 24.37 -4.46 29.50
CA GLU A 285 25.66 -3.74 29.51
C GLU A 285 26.79 -4.66 29.03
N GLY A 286 26.89 -5.87 29.59
CA GLY A 286 27.94 -6.83 29.22
C GLY A 286 27.90 -7.32 27.76
N ALA A 287 26.72 -7.36 27.15
CA ALA A 287 26.52 -7.72 25.74
C ALA A 287 27.07 -6.65 24.80
N ASP A 288 26.89 -5.37 25.13
CA ASP A 288 27.44 -4.24 24.38
C ASP A 288 28.98 -4.31 24.33
N TRP A 289 29.62 -4.61 25.46
CA TRP A 289 31.08 -4.84 25.55
C TRP A 289 31.59 -6.02 24.73
N LYS A 290 30.71 -6.97 24.35
CA LYS A 290 31.04 -8.13 23.51
C LYS A 290 30.70 -7.91 22.03
N GLY A 291 30.30 -6.71 21.64
CA GLY A 291 29.91 -6.38 20.26
C GLY A 291 28.49 -6.82 19.89
N MET A 292 27.65 -7.21 20.86
CA MET A 292 26.23 -7.51 20.66
C MET A 292 25.38 -6.25 20.88
N THR A 293 25.71 -5.20 20.13
CA THR A 293 25.16 -3.85 20.33
C THR A 293 23.67 -3.76 20.01
N ASP A 294 23.18 -4.49 19.00
CA ASP A 294 21.76 -4.52 18.65
C ASP A 294 20.95 -5.32 19.67
N ALA A 295 21.44 -6.49 20.09
CA ALA A 295 20.80 -7.27 21.16
C ALA A 295 20.69 -6.45 22.45
N SER A 296 21.77 -5.74 22.82
CA SER A 296 21.77 -4.83 23.97
C SER A 296 20.75 -3.71 23.80
N ARG A 297 20.67 -3.07 22.63
CA ARG A 297 19.70 -2.02 22.33
C ARG A 297 18.24 -2.50 22.48
N HIS A 298 17.91 -3.67 21.94
CA HIS A 298 16.54 -4.23 22.02
C HIS A 298 16.19 -4.60 23.46
N MET A 299 17.13 -5.21 24.19
CA MET A 299 16.93 -5.54 25.60
C MET A 299 16.77 -4.29 26.47
N ALA A 300 17.62 -3.28 26.29
CA ALA A 300 17.52 -2.02 27.02
C ALA A 300 16.16 -1.35 26.80
N HIS A 301 15.63 -1.42 25.57
CA HIS A 301 14.30 -0.89 25.26
C HIS A 301 13.18 -1.68 25.94
N TYR A 302 13.26 -3.02 25.92
CA TYR A 302 12.35 -3.91 26.63
C TYR A 302 12.29 -3.56 28.13
N LEU A 303 13.44 -3.51 28.79
CA LEU A 303 13.58 -3.20 30.22
C LEU A 303 13.27 -1.72 30.54
N GLY A 304 13.36 -0.85 29.53
CA GLY A 304 12.93 0.54 29.57
C GLY A 304 11.43 0.73 29.63
N ASN A 305 10.65 -0.33 29.37
CA ASN A 305 9.21 -0.40 29.64
C ASN A 305 8.37 0.65 28.89
N SER A 306 8.80 1.06 27.69
CA SER A 306 8.09 2.08 26.90
C SER A 306 7.00 1.47 26.00
N GLY A 307 7.23 0.25 25.50
CA GLY A 307 6.41 -0.40 24.49
C GLY A 307 6.38 0.33 23.14
N SER A 308 7.21 1.36 22.93
CA SER A 308 7.20 2.12 21.68
C SER A 308 7.83 1.31 20.55
N VAL A 309 7.36 1.53 19.32
CA VAL A 309 7.89 0.85 18.14
C VAL A 309 9.40 1.12 18.02
N MET A 310 10.19 0.08 17.75
CA MET A 310 11.62 0.19 17.50
C MET A 310 11.92 0.13 15.99
N ASN A 311 12.74 1.06 15.50
CA ASN A 311 13.19 1.00 14.12
C ASN A 311 14.31 -0.04 13.91
N LEU A 312 14.14 -0.90 12.89
CA LEU A 312 15.12 -1.87 12.43
C LEU A 312 16.02 -1.29 11.32
N PRO A 313 17.36 -1.36 11.45
CA PRO A 313 18.28 -0.90 10.42
C PRO A 313 18.50 -1.99 9.36
N VAL A 314 17.54 -2.16 8.44
CA VAL A 314 17.52 -3.30 7.48
C VAL A 314 18.77 -3.36 6.59
N ASP A 315 19.34 -2.24 6.15
CA ASP A 315 20.62 -2.24 5.41
C ASP A 315 21.77 -2.83 6.24
N LYS A 316 21.82 -2.50 7.54
CA LYS A 316 22.81 -3.05 8.48
C LYS A 316 22.58 -4.55 8.67
N MET A 317 21.32 -4.98 8.84
CA MET A 317 20.99 -6.41 8.95
C MET A 317 21.48 -7.21 7.74
N MET A 318 21.28 -6.70 6.52
CA MET A 318 21.78 -7.32 5.29
C MET A 318 23.31 -7.27 5.16
N THR A 319 23.95 -6.25 5.75
CA THR A 319 25.42 -6.12 5.78
C THR A 319 26.05 -7.13 6.76
N ASP A 320 25.48 -7.23 7.96
CA ASP A 320 25.98 -8.08 9.03
C ASP A 320 25.73 -9.56 8.73
N VAL A 321 24.60 -9.89 8.11
CA VAL A 321 24.16 -11.27 7.90
C VAL A 321 24.00 -11.58 6.41
N PRO A 322 25.06 -12.07 5.72
CA PRO A 322 25.00 -12.39 4.30
C PRO A 322 23.89 -13.38 3.92
N ALA A 323 23.55 -14.33 4.79
CA ALA A 323 22.43 -15.26 4.57
C ALA A 323 21.07 -14.55 4.51
N PHE A 324 20.87 -13.51 5.34
CA PHE A 324 19.66 -12.69 5.30
C PHE A 324 19.60 -11.85 4.03
N ARG A 325 20.74 -11.29 3.59
CA ARG A 325 20.84 -10.64 2.28
C ARG A 325 20.46 -11.60 1.16
N THR A 326 20.99 -12.81 1.13
CA THR A 326 20.63 -13.81 0.11
C THR A 326 19.13 -14.12 0.13
N TYR A 327 18.52 -14.26 1.31
CA TYR A 327 17.09 -14.46 1.44
C TYR A 327 16.26 -13.31 0.80
N VAL A 328 16.66 -12.06 1.01
CA VAL A 328 16.04 -10.88 0.39
C VAL A 328 16.25 -10.87 -1.13
N ASP A 329 17.49 -11.12 -1.57
CA ASP A 329 17.86 -11.19 -2.99
C ASP A 329 17.04 -12.26 -3.73
N ASP A 330 16.77 -13.40 -3.07
CA ASP A 330 15.97 -14.48 -3.63
C ASP A 330 14.50 -14.09 -3.81
N ILE A 331 13.92 -13.23 -2.95
CA ILE A 331 12.56 -12.69 -3.17
C ILE A 331 12.51 -11.94 -4.50
N VAL A 332 13.50 -11.10 -4.79
CA VAL A 332 13.56 -10.36 -6.05
C VAL A 332 13.76 -11.31 -7.23
N ARG A 333 14.74 -12.22 -7.14
CA ARG A 333 15.09 -13.15 -8.22
C ARG A 333 13.97 -14.11 -8.59
N LEU A 334 13.21 -14.60 -7.60
CA LEU A 334 12.10 -15.52 -7.85
C LEU A 334 10.91 -14.82 -8.54
N ASN A 335 10.79 -13.50 -8.40
CA ASN A 335 9.66 -12.73 -8.96
C ASN A 335 10.03 -11.92 -10.22
N GLN A 336 11.31 -11.70 -10.50
CA GLN A 336 11.78 -10.80 -11.56
C GLN A 336 11.22 -11.15 -12.95
N ASP A 337 11.06 -12.44 -13.25
CA ASP A 337 10.57 -12.90 -14.55
C ASP A 337 9.10 -12.56 -14.76
N ASP A 338 8.27 -12.70 -13.73
CA ASP A 338 6.84 -12.40 -13.81
C ASP A 338 6.60 -10.89 -13.84
N TRP A 339 7.36 -10.13 -13.05
CA TRP A 339 7.38 -8.66 -13.13
C TRP A 339 7.82 -8.17 -14.51
N ARG A 340 8.87 -8.75 -15.10
CA ARG A 340 9.33 -8.40 -16.44
C ARG A 340 8.27 -8.71 -17.50
N LYS A 341 7.66 -9.90 -17.46
CA LYS A 341 6.59 -10.28 -18.39
C LYS A 341 5.39 -9.34 -18.30
N GLN A 342 4.96 -8.99 -17.09
CA GLN A 342 3.88 -8.04 -16.87
C GLN A 342 4.23 -6.65 -17.43
N ALA A 343 5.46 -6.18 -17.19
CA ALA A 343 5.93 -4.90 -17.71
C ALA A 343 5.95 -4.85 -19.24
N LEU A 344 6.41 -5.92 -19.90
CA LEU A 344 6.36 -6.05 -21.37
C LEU A 344 4.91 -6.00 -21.89
N ALA A 345 4.01 -6.75 -21.27
CA ALA A 345 2.61 -6.81 -21.69
C ALA A 345 1.89 -5.46 -21.55
N GLU A 346 2.08 -4.77 -20.42
CA GLU A 346 1.49 -3.44 -20.21
C GLU A 346 2.11 -2.39 -21.13
N PHE A 347 3.43 -2.47 -21.38
CA PHE A 347 4.11 -1.57 -22.31
C PHE A 347 3.61 -1.73 -23.75
N GLU A 348 3.44 -2.97 -24.21
CA GLU A 348 2.88 -3.28 -25.53
C GLU A 348 1.42 -2.80 -25.63
N LYS A 349 0.59 -3.12 -24.63
CA LYS A 349 -0.80 -2.69 -24.56
C LYS A 349 -0.92 -1.16 -24.57
N ASN A 350 0.05 -0.46 -23.99
CA ASN A 350 0.11 1.00 -23.96
C ASN A 350 0.76 1.62 -25.21
N GLY A 351 1.01 0.83 -26.27
CA GLY A 351 1.54 1.31 -27.54
C GLY A 351 3.01 1.72 -27.48
N GLY A 352 3.79 1.15 -26.56
CA GLY A 352 5.21 1.47 -26.35
C GLY A 352 5.45 2.73 -25.53
N ARG A 353 4.42 3.24 -24.83
CA ARG A 353 4.54 4.36 -23.90
C ARG A 353 4.90 3.88 -22.50
N PRO A 354 5.54 4.72 -21.66
CA PRO A 354 5.93 4.36 -20.31
C PRO A 354 4.79 3.75 -19.49
N VAL A 355 5.10 2.72 -18.71
CA VAL A 355 4.18 2.10 -17.74
C VAL A 355 4.90 1.84 -16.42
N ALA A 356 4.17 1.95 -15.31
CA ALA A 356 4.67 1.61 -13.98
C ALA A 356 3.59 0.92 -13.15
N PHE A 357 3.98 -0.03 -12.30
CA PHE A 357 3.05 -0.69 -11.38
C PHE A 357 3.77 -1.11 -10.08
N PRO A 358 3.07 -1.05 -8.93
CA PRO A 358 3.62 -1.51 -7.66
C PRO A 358 3.70 -3.03 -7.63
N VAL A 359 4.68 -3.54 -6.89
CA VAL A 359 4.86 -4.96 -6.57
C VAL A 359 5.14 -5.13 -5.09
N GLU A 360 4.62 -6.21 -4.51
CA GLU A 360 4.92 -6.62 -3.14
C GLU A 360 5.04 -8.15 -3.12
N ALA A 361 6.18 -8.67 -2.65
CA ALA A 361 6.47 -10.11 -2.65
C ALA A 361 7.16 -10.54 -1.36
N LYS A 362 6.93 -11.79 -0.96
CA LYS A 362 7.57 -12.43 0.19
C LYS A 362 7.83 -13.91 -0.10
N GLN A 363 8.73 -14.53 0.66
CA GLN A 363 8.80 -15.98 0.68
C GLN A 363 7.72 -16.57 1.62
N PRO A 364 7.31 -17.84 1.42
CA PRO A 364 6.37 -18.51 2.32
C PRO A 364 6.88 -18.61 3.75
N GLU A 365 8.17 -18.94 3.90
CA GLU A 365 8.84 -19.06 5.19
C GLU A 365 9.59 -17.77 5.53
N GLY A 366 9.50 -17.34 6.79
CA GLY A 366 10.26 -16.21 7.31
C GLY A 366 11.74 -16.55 7.50
N PHE A 367 12.59 -15.54 7.58
CA PHE A 367 14.00 -15.74 7.89
C PHE A 367 14.20 -15.83 9.41
N TYR A 368 15.04 -16.77 9.88
CA TYR A 368 15.38 -16.89 11.29
C TYR A 368 16.89 -16.72 11.50
N PHE A 369 17.27 -15.68 12.24
CA PHE A 369 18.65 -15.39 12.62
C PHE A 369 19.10 -16.37 13.69
N THR A 370 19.53 -17.58 13.36
CA THR A 370 19.97 -18.53 14.39
C THR A 370 21.21 -18.01 15.16
N GLN A 371 21.42 -18.49 16.39
CA GLN A 371 22.63 -18.15 17.16
C GLN A 371 23.94 -18.47 16.43
N GLN A 372 23.93 -19.48 15.56
CA GLN A 372 25.10 -19.87 14.77
C GLN A 372 25.32 -18.94 13.58
N VAL A 373 24.25 -18.37 13.02
CA VAL A 373 24.30 -17.43 11.90
C VAL A 373 24.78 -16.07 12.38
N ASP A 374 24.08 -15.48 13.37
CA ASP A 374 24.49 -14.22 13.98
C ASP A 374 23.85 -14.09 15.38
N PRO A 375 24.64 -14.20 16.47
CA PRO A 375 24.10 -14.14 17.82
C PRO A 375 23.58 -12.73 18.18
N ASN A 376 24.09 -11.66 17.59
CA ASN A 376 23.61 -10.31 17.86
C ASN A 376 22.18 -10.13 17.31
N TRP A 377 21.94 -10.52 16.05
CA TRP A 377 20.62 -10.45 15.43
C TRP A 377 19.65 -11.55 15.93
N PHE A 378 20.16 -12.70 16.36
CA PHE A 378 19.35 -13.72 17.06
C PHE A 378 18.68 -13.15 18.31
N TYR A 379 19.44 -12.50 19.20
CA TYR A 379 18.90 -11.95 20.45
C TYR A 379 18.16 -10.62 20.28
N ALA A 380 18.44 -9.91 19.19
CA ALA A 380 17.78 -8.64 18.86
C ALA A 380 16.39 -8.86 18.23
N VAL A 381 16.28 -9.82 17.30
CA VAL A 381 15.07 -10.02 16.46
C VAL A 381 14.65 -11.50 16.49
N GLY A 382 15.57 -12.42 16.20
CA GLY A 382 15.24 -13.84 16.09
C GLY A 382 14.57 -14.17 14.75
N GLY A 383 13.23 -14.16 14.69
CA GLY A 383 12.46 -14.40 13.47
C GLY A 383 12.06 -13.09 12.79
N ALA A 384 12.15 -12.99 11.47
CA ALA A 384 11.83 -11.76 10.74
C ALA A 384 10.77 -11.99 9.66
N ASN A 385 9.60 -11.34 9.82
CA ASN A 385 8.65 -11.22 8.73
C ASN A 385 9.19 -10.20 7.73
N THR A 386 9.59 -10.70 6.57
CA THR A 386 10.31 -9.91 5.56
C THR A 386 9.60 -9.98 4.22
N ASN A 387 9.45 -8.83 3.57
CA ASN A 387 8.93 -8.71 2.23
C ASN A 387 9.67 -7.63 1.44
N VAL A 388 9.53 -7.67 0.11
CA VAL A 388 10.04 -6.65 -0.80
C VAL A 388 8.87 -5.87 -1.39
N THR A 389 8.92 -4.56 -1.30
CA THR A 389 8.01 -3.64 -2.01
C THR A 389 8.80 -2.91 -3.09
N GLY A 390 8.16 -2.63 -4.23
CA GLY A 390 8.81 -1.87 -5.29
C GLY A 390 7.87 -1.33 -6.35
N VAL A 391 8.43 -0.55 -7.26
CA VAL A 391 7.76 -0.09 -8.49
C VAL A 391 8.55 -0.58 -9.69
N VAL A 392 7.90 -1.40 -10.50
CA VAL A 392 8.43 -1.84 -11.79
C VAL A 392 8.05 -0.80 -12.82
N THR A 393 9.03 -0.37 -13.62
CA THR A 393 8.87 0.64 -14.65
C THR A 393 9.40 0.11 -15.99
N ALA A 394 8.62 0.26 -17.06
CA ALA A 394 9.08 0.07 -18.43
C ALA A 394 9.05 1.41 -19.18
N VAL A 395 10.18 1.81 -19.76
CA VAL A 395 10.33 3.04 -20.57
C VAL A 395 10.95 2.72 -21.93
N PRO A 396 10.60 3.43 -23.01
CA PRO A 396 11.24 3.23 -24.30
C PRO A 396 12.69 3.73 -24.26
N ASP A 397 13.61 2.95 -24.82
CA ASP A 397 14.95 3.40 -25.17
C ASP A 397 14.91 4.32 -26.41
N VAL A 398 16.09 4.75 -26.88
CA VAL A 398 16.22 5.62 -28.06
C VAL A 398 15.68 5.01 -29.36
N ASN A 399 15.50 3.69 -29.41
CA ASN A 399 14.97 2.94 -30.55
C ASN A 399 13.50 2.52 -30.34
N GLY A 400 12.90 2.86 -29.20
CA GLY A 400 11.55 2.45 -28.83
C GLY A 400 11.44 1.07 -28.20
N ASN A 401 12.56 0.39 -27.91
CA ASN A 401 12.54 -0.90 -27.20
C ASN A 401 12.31 -0.67 -25.71
N PRO A 402 11.61 -1.58 -25.01
CA PRO A 402 11.39 -1.44 -23.57
C PRO A 402 12.69 -1.64 -22.78
N LYS A 403 13.00 -0.69 -21.90
CA LYS A 403 13.95 -0.86 -20.79
C LYS A 403 13.16 -1.02 -19.50
N ILE A 404 13.35 -2.15 -18.80
CA ILE A 404 12.56 -2.51 -17.62
C ILE A 404 13.46 -2.46 -16.39
N SER A 405 12.99 -1.77 -15.36
CA SER A 405 13.71 -1.68 -14.09
C SER A 405 12.76 -1.75 -12.92
N ILE A 406 13.29 -2.05 -11.75
CA ILE A 406 12.58 -1.99 -10.49
C ILE A 406 13.32 -1.08 -9.51
N ASP A 407 12.55 -0.23 -8.83
CA ASP A 407 12.98 0.45 -7.62
C ASP A 407 12.32 -0.24 -6.43
N TYR A 408 13.11 -0.86 -5.55
CA TYR A 408 12.58 -1.69 -4.46
C TYR A 408 13.27 -1.44 -3.12
N GLN A 409 12.58 -1.80 -2.04
CA GLN A 409 13.14 -1.87 -0.70
C GLN A 409 12.73 -3.19 -0.03
N ALA A 410 13.57 -3.68 0.87
CA ALA A 410 13.22 -4.76 1.78
C ALA A 410 12.60 -4.16 3.04
N ASN A 411 11.50 -4.73 3.52
CA ASN A 411 10.88 -4.35 4.77
C ASN A 411 10.96 -5.52 5.74
N VAL A 412 11.18 -5.20 7.01
CA VAL A 412 11.20 -6.16 8.10
C VAL A 412 10.23 -5.69 9.16
N TRP A 413 9.44 -6.62 9.66
CA TRP A 413 8.60 -6.42 10.83
C TRP A 413 8.71 -7.65 11.75
N ASP A 414 8.70 -7.41 13.05
CA ASP A 414 8.54 -8.45 14.06
C ASP A 414 7.99 -7.84 15.36
N ARG A 415 7.63 -8.70 16.33
CA ARG A 415 7.32 -8.26 17.69
C ARG A 415 8.32 -8.84 18.67
N TYR A 416 8.96 -7.97 19.43
CA TYR A 416 9.84 -8.38 20.52
C TYR A 416 9.02 -8.90 21.70
N ASN A 417 8.91 -10.22 21.81
CA ASN A 417 8.14 -10.92 22.83
C ASN A 417 8.92 -12.07 23.48
N TRP A 418 8.47 -12.44 24.69
CA TRP A 418 9.06 -13.51 25.51
C TRP A 418 8.01 -14.57 25.85
N ASP A 419 7.58 -15.34 24.86
CA ASP A 419 6.74 -16.53 25.03
C ASP A 419 7.54 -17.75 25.54
N GLU A 420 6.87 -18.90 25.68
CA GLU A 420 7.42 -20.12 26.28
C GLU A 420 8.63 -20.67 25.49
N GLY A 421 9.63 -21.18 26.20
CA GLY A 421 10.85 -21.75 25.61
C GLY A 421 11.95 -20.73 25.31
N LYS A 422 11.80 -19.46 25.71
CA LYS A 422 12.78 -18.38 25.49
C LYS A 422 13.66 -18.09 26.71
N GLY A 423 13.92 -19.05 27.60
CA GLY A 423 14.90 -18.85 28.70
C GLY A 423 16.29 -18.43 28.21
N VAL A 424 16.98 -17.56 28.98
CA VAL A 424 18.29 -17.01 28.61
C VAL A 424 19.41 -17.66 29.41
N ASN A 425 20.31 -18.34 28.72
CA ASN A 425 21.52 -18.94 29.30
C ASN A 425 22.77 -18.24 28.78
N VAL A 426 23.30 -17.26 29.53
CA VAL A 426 24.51 -16.51 29.13
C VAL A 426 25.58 -16.62 30.22
N GLY A 427 26.48 -17.60 30.04
CA GLY A 427 27.60 -17.82 30.95
C GLY A 427 27.13 -18.22 32.36
N PRO A 428 27.57 -17.55 33.44
CA PRO A 428 27.16 -17.89 34.82
C PRO A 428 25.78 -17.34 35.20
N LEU A 429 25.12 -16.56 34.33
CA LEU A 429 23.81 -15.98 34.56
C LEU A 429 22.77 -16.78 33.77
N ASP A 430 21.90 -17.43 34.52
CA ASP A 430 20.75 -18.19 34.01
C ASP A 430 19.46 -17.46 34.39
N ILE A 431 18.62 -17.24 33.39
CA ILE A 431 17.30 -16.67 33.53
C ILE A 431 16.32 -17.70 33.01
N PRO A 432 15.60 -18.38 33.93
CA PRO A 432 14.64 -19.40 33.58
C PRO A 432 13.60 -18.91 32.59
N ASP A 433 13.05 -19.86 31.86
CA ASP A 433 11.94 -19.59 30.95
C ASP A 433 10.75 -18.94 31.67
N GLY A 434 10.06 -18.03 30.98
CA GLY A 434 8.91 -17.30 31.49
C GLY A 434 9.20 -16.14 32.46
N GLU A 435 10.42 -16.01 32.99
CA GLU A 435 10.80 -14.88 33.87
C GLU A 435 10.76 -13.55 33.14
N MET A 436 11.21 -13.51 31.89
CA MET A 436 11.11 -12.33 31.03
C MET A 436 9.65 -11.98 30.76
N ALA A 437 8.83 -12.95 30.35
CA ALA A 437 7.40 -12.79 30.20
C ALA A 437 6.72 -12.19 31.45
N LYS A 438 7.19 -12.59 32.63
CA LYS A 438 6.69 -12.08 33.90
C LYS A 438 7.03 -10.61 34.10
N LEU A 439 8.23 -10.15 33.72
CA LEU A 439 8.57 -8.72 33.75
C LEU A 439 7.57 -7.87 32.95
N HIS A 440 7.08 -8.39 31.82
CA HIS A 440 5.99 -7.77 31.06
C HIS A 440 4.69 -7.68 31.87
N ARG A 441 4.22 -8.82 32.40
CA ARG A 441 2.96 -8.88 33.14
C ARG A 441 2.98 -8.07 34.43
N VAL A 442 4.12 -7.94 35.11
CA VAL A 442 4.24 -7.11 36.33
C VAL A 442 4.55 -5.64 36.05
N GLY A 443 4.65 -5.24 34.77
CA GLY A 443 4.86 -3.85 34.36
C GLY A 443 6.27 -3.32 34.60
N LEU A 444 7.27 -4.21 34.71
CA LEU A 444 8.68 -3.85 34.87
C LEU A 444 9.46 -3.80 33.54
N ALA A 445 8.93 -4.43 32.50
CA ALA A 445 9.41 -4.37 31.13
C ALA A 445 8.21 -4.42 30.17
N GLN A 446 8.37 -4.10 28.88
CA GLN A 446 7.25 -4.09 27.95
C GLN A 446 7.66 -4.65 26.58
N GLU A 447 6.82 -5.53 26.03
CA GLU A 447 6.96 -6.05 24.66
C GLU A 447 6.65 -4.91 23.68
N PHE A 448 7.27 -4.95 22.49
CA PHE A 448 7.16 -3.86 21.53
C PHE A 448 7.26 -4.35 20.10
N ASP A 449 6.65 -3.61 19.18
CA ASP A 449 6.79 -3.85 17.75
C ASP A 449 8.13 -3.34 17.26
N MET A 450 8.71 -4.04 16.29
CA MET A 450 9.88 -3.59 15.58
C MET A 450 9.63 -3.61 14.08
N SER A 451 10.06 -2.57 13.39
CA SER A 451 9.85 -2.46 11.96
C SER A 451 10.91 -1.60 11.30
N GLY A 452 11.20 -1.84 10.03
CA GLY A 452 12.08 -0.97 9.26
C GLY A 452 12.09 -1.33 7.79
N SER A 453 12.66 -0.42 6.99
CA SER A 453 12.85 -0.62 5.56
C SER A 453 14.28 -0.28 5.16
N SER A 454 14.82 -1.02 4.19
CA SER A 454 16.12 -0.71 3.60
C SER A 454 16.08 0.60 2.82
N SER A 455 17.24 1.11 2.47
CA SER A 455 17.40 2.02 1.33
C SER A 455 16.75 1.44 0.06
N VAL A 456 16.25 2.32 -0.79
CA VAL A 456 15.67 1.94 -2.09
C VAL A 456 16.80 1.62 -3.05
N LYS A 457 16.70 0.46 -3.69
CA LYS A 457 17.64 -0.05 -4.68
C LYS A 457 17.01 0.00 -6.06
N ASN A 458 17.80 0.39 -7.07
CA ASN A 458 17.41 0.30 -8.46
C ASN A 458 18.09 -0.91 -9.11
N TYR A 459 17.32 -1.72 -9.84
CA TYR A 459 17.85 -2.86 -10.57
C TYR A 459 17.25 -2.91 -11.99
N ASP A 460 18.11 -3.17 -12.98
CA ASP A 460 17.69 -3.41 -14.36
C ASP A 460 17.21 -4.87 -14.47
N LEU A 461 15.94 -5.05 -14.82
CA LEU A 461 15.34 -6.38 -14.97
C LEU A 461 15.61 -6.99 -16.34
N GLY A 462 16.25 -6.24 -17.24
CA GLY A 462 16.45 -6.59 -18.63
C GLY A 462 15.31 -6.10 -19.53
N SER A 463 15.10 -6.81 -20.64
CA SER A 463 14.05 -6.48 -21.62
C SER A 463 13.44 -7.77 -22.18
N SER A 464 13.70 -8.11 -23.44
CA SER A 464 13.31 -9.41 -24.00
C SER A 464 14.07 -10.56 -23.33
N GLU A 465 15.32 -10.32 -22.95
CA GLU A 465 16.15 -11.23 -22.18
C GLU A 465 16.28 -10.74 -20.73
N PRO A 466 16.33 -11.65 -19.73
CA PRO A 466 16.60 -11.31 -18.34
C PRO A 466 17.98 -10.67 -18.18
N ASN A 467 18.10 -9.81 -17.17
CA ASN A 467 19.41 -9.41 -16.64
C ASN A 467 19.83 -10.38 -15.53
N ASP A 468 21.05 -10.92 -15.66
CA ASP A 468 21.66 -11.85 -14.69
C ASP A 468 22.75 -11.18 -13.83
N ASP A 469 22.91 -9.86 -13.92
CA ASP A 469 23.86 -9.12 -13.10
C ASP A 469 23.56 -9.26 -11.59
N PRO A 470 24.58 -9.14 -10.72
CA PRO A 470 24.35 -9.16 -9.28
C PRO A 470 23.41 -8.04 -8.81
N LEU A 471 22.49 -8.35 -7.89
CA LEU A 471 21.63 -7.36 -7.26
C LEU A 471 22.45 -6.34 -6.46
N PRO A 472 21.99 -5.07 -6.38
CA PRO A 472 22.66 -4.03 -5.60
C PRO A 472 22.86 -4.43 -4.14
N GLY A 473 24.05 -4.14 -3.60
CA GLY A 473 24.32 -4.37 -2.17
C GLY A 473 23.60 -3.37 -1.25
N PRO A 474 23.53 -3.68 0.06
CA PRO A 474 23.03 -2.74 1.08
C PRO A 474 23.88 -1.45 1.10
N ASP A 475 23.28 -0.35 1.55
CA ASP A 475 24.03 0.90 1.70
C ASP A 475 24.92 0.84 2.96
N ASP A 476 26.16 1.33 2.85
CA ASP A 476 27.13 1.39 3.96
C ASP A 476 26.64 2.34 5.06
N SER A 477 25.86 1.86 6.03
CA SER A 477 25.61 2.59 7.29
C SER A 477 26.48 2.00 8.40
N ARG A 478 27.70 2.53 8.53
CA ARG A 478 28.70 2.05 9.51
C ARG A 478 28.32 2.27 10.97
N ASP A 479 27.35 3.14 11.25
CA ASP A 479 27.08 3.61 12.62
C ASP A 479 25.64 3.32 13.11
N GLY A 480 24.80 2.64 12.32
CA GLY A 480 23.41 2.33 12.70
C GLY A 480 22.50 3.56 12.93
N ARG A 481 23.01 4.78 12.76
CA ARG A 481 22.24 6.02 12.79
C ARG A 481 21.62 6.25 11.42
N LEU A 482 20.29 6.32 11.40
CA LEU A 482 19.55 6.73 10.21
C LEU A 482 19.90 8.17 9.82
N ASN A 483 19.74 8.50 8.54
CA ASN A 483 19.64 9.90 8.13
C ASN A 483 18.57 10.61 8.98
N PRO A 484 18.85 11.78 9.60
CA PRO A 484 17.93 12.45 10.55
C PRO A 484 16.51 12.72 10.01
N GLY A 485 16.34 12.77 8.69
CA GLY A 485 15.04 12.92 8.04
C GLY A 485 14.14 11.69 8.11
N ARG A 486 14.69 10.48 8.34
CA ARG A 486 13.95 9.22 8.30
C ARG A 486 13.27 8.89 9.65
N GLU A 487 13.91 9.22 10.79
CA GLU A 487 13.32 9.07 12.14
C GLU A 487 12.11 10.02 12.34
N GLN A 488 12.22 11.28 11.89
CA GLN A 488 11.13 12.26 12.07
C GLN A 488 9.90 11.98 11.19
N GLN A 489 10.04 11.23 10.09
CA GLN A 489 8.93 10.91 9.19
C GLN A 489 8.07 9.75 9.68
N GLN A 490 8.62 8.83 10.47
CA GLN A 490 7.91 7.66 10.99
C GLN A 490 7.31 7.85 12.38
N ASP A 491 7.96 8.61 13.27
CA ASP A 491 7.36 9.02 14.57
C ASP A 491 6.08 9.87 14.39
N ARG A 492 5.91 10.49 13.21
CA ARG A 492 4.68 11.22 12.84
C ARG A 492 3.56 10.32 12.30
N THR A 493 3.86 9.11 11.86
CA THR A 493 2.87 8.15 11.32
C THR A 493 2.28 7.21 12.36
N THR A 494 2.98 6.90 13.44
CA THR A 494 2.52 5.96 14.49
C THR A 494 1.62 6.60 15.54
N GLY A 495 0.91 7.69 15.18
CA GLY A 495 0.19 8.59 16.08
C GLY A 495 -0.51 7.91 17.26
N ARG A 496 0.14 7.93 18.43
CA ARG A 496 -0.53 7.80 19.72
C ARG A 496 -0.61 9.19 20.31
N ALA A 497 -1.82 9.74 20.35
CA ALA A 497 -2.07 10.98 21.04
C ALA A 497 -1.59 10.83 22.48
N ALA A 498 -0.59 11.63 22.88
CA ALA A 498 -0.25 11.79 24.27
C ALA A 498 -1.46 12.40 24.98
N GLU A 499 -2.23 11.56 25.68
CA GLU A 499 -3.19 12.03 26.67
C GLU A 499 -2.40 12.81 27.73
N ARG A 500 -2.44 14.14 27.60
CA ARG A 500 -2.11 15.02 28.71
C ARG A 500 -3.17 14.82 29.78
N ALA A 501 -2.82 14.10 30.83
CA ALA A 501 -3.57 14.09 32.06
C ALA A 501 -3.46 15.47 32.74
N ASP A 502 -4.41 16.35 32.43
CA ASP A 502 -4.73 17.50 33.29
C ASP A 502 -5.85 17.09 34.27
N GLY A 503 -5.55 17.21 35.57
CA GLY A 503 -6.56 17.46 36.59
C GLY A 503 -6.84 16.34 37.59
N ARG A 504 -6.09 16.32 38.70
CA ARG A 504 -6.61 16.72 40.02
C ARG A 504 -5.50 17.00 41.02
#